data_AF-A0AAV5DH17-F1
#
_entry.id   AF-A0AAV5DH17-F1
#
_cell.length_a   1.000
_cell.length_b   1.000
_cell.length_c   1.000
_cell.angle_alpha   90.00
_cell.angle_beta   90.00
_cell.angle_gamma   90.00
#
_symmetry.space_group_name_H-M   'P 1'
#
loop_
_entity.id
_entity.type
_entity.pdbx_description
1 polymer ?
#
loop_
_entity_poly.entity_id
_entity_poly.type
_entity_poly.pdbx_seq_one_letter_code
_entity_poly.pdbx_strand_id
1 'polypeptide(L)'
;MALTLLGRPRRPRLRPRGGRNQHPRPPVARSLESTPELSFREITPDALDAALAQVARRELSLLHIDVSTEHVCSAARLASLLAAAARLAPVVLTLKVWGDVNDQLIDIEVPLFHRATSIKLVAWNLKLTPPAQSGEYPVLQSLSVSGCLFDTSGMIRRCPRLRVLELCSYKGLGKIVVHSETIETLVVDATGWVHGIDTVAPALNKFTLDASMEKEFSVSFSAPMMQNLWWSCLCPSECRGW
;
A
#
# COMPACT_ATOMS: atom_id res chain seq x y z
N MET A 1 -15.06 16.14 74.64
CA MET A 1 -14.04 16.17 75.70
C MET A 1 -12.83 16.91 75.17
N ALA A 2 -12.52 18.07 75.79
CA ALA A 2 -11.22 18.74 75.97
C ALA A 2 -10.23 18.91 74.78
N LEU A 3 -9.43 19.97 74.64
CA LEU A 3 -9.27 21.36 75.15
C LEU A 3 -8.07 21.88 74.30
N THR A 4 -8.21 22.89 73.45
CA THR A 4 -7.68 24.27 73.57
C THR A 4 -6.14 24.52 73.58
N LEU A 5 -5.74 25.45 72.67
CA LEU A 5 -4.90 26.66 72.84
C LEU A 5 -3.35 26.63 72.84
N LEU A 6 -2.80 27.55 72.02
CA LEU A 6 -1.76 28.60 72.27
C LEU A 6 -0.87 28.74 71.02
N GLY A 7 -0.46 29.89 70.48
CA GLY A 7 -0.53 31.31 70.80
C GLY A 7 0.34 32.04 69.75
N ARG A 8 -0.01 33.27 69.35
CA ARG A 8 0.78 34.12 68.41
C ARG A 8 1.93 34.83 69.15
N PRO A 9 2.99 35.28 68.45
CA PRO A 9 3.12 36.74 68.22
C PRO A 9 3.71 37.14 66.84
N ARG A 10 3.77 38.47 66.60
CA ARG A 10 3.91 39.21 65.33
C ARG A 10 5.36 39.55 64.90
N ARG A 11 5.60 39.49 63.56
CA ARG A 11 6.34 40.42 62.62
C ARG A 11 7.84 40.76 62.87
N PRO A 12 8.69 41.05 61.85
CA PRO A 12 8.40 41.99 60.73
C PRO A 12 8.92 41.63 59.32
N ARG A 13 8.46 42.47 58.38
CA ARG A 13 8.75 42.50 56.93
C ARG A 13 10.20 42.88 56.65
N LEU A 14 10.85 42.15 55.74
CA LEU A 14 11.89 42.68 54.85
C LEU A 14 11.69 42.06 53.45
N ARG A 15 11.24 42.89 52.50
CA ARG A 15 11.53 42.81 51.05
C ARG A 15 12.69 43.79 50.79
N PRO A 16 13.40 43.81 49.65
CA PRO A 16 13.17 43.06 48.39
C PRO A 16 14.46 42.49 47.74
N ARG A 17 14.28 41.95 46.52
CA ARG A 17 15.08 42.21 45.29
C ARG A 17 15.95 41.05 44.78
N GLY A 18 15.76 40.74 43.49
CA GLY A 18 16.50 39.76 42.69
C GLY A 18 15.58 38.62 42.25
N GLY A 19 14.81 38.72 41.17
CA GLY A 19 15.33 38.85 39.81
C GLY A 19 15.51 37.46 39.21
N ARG A 20 14.41 36.80 38.80
CA ARG A 20 14.46 35.66 37.88
C ARG A 20 13.37 35.81 36.83
N ASN A 21 13.83 35.96 35.60
CA ASN A 21 13.07 36.04 34.37
C ASN A 21 12.03 34.91 34.29
N GLN A 22 10.78 35.29 34.14
CA GLN A 22 9.74 34.40 33.65
C GLN A 22 9.99 34.21 32.15
N HIS A 23 10.66 33.13 31.77
CA HIS A 23 10.51 32.59 30.43
C HIS A 23 9.14 31.91 30.36
N PRO A 24 8.27 32.26 29.40
CA PRO A 24 7.14 31.40 29.07
C PRO A 24 7.72 30.10 28.51
N ARG A 25 7.54 28.99 29.23
CA ARG A 25 7.67 27.66 28.60
C ARG A 25 6.63 27.60 27.49
N PRO A 26 7.00 27.30 26.24
CA PRO A 26 6.01 27.06 25.21
C PRO A 26 5.20 25.82 25.63
N PRO A 27 3.88 25.77 25.36
CA PRO A 27 3.16 24.52 25.44
C PRO A 27 3.70 23.60 24.33
N VAL A 28 4.63 22.73 24.69
CA VAL A 28 4.95 21.55 23.89
C VAL A 28 3.80 20.58 24.08
N ALA A 29 2.79 20.74 23.23
CA ALA A 29 1.82 19.71 22.92
C ALA A 29 1.61 19.76 21.40
N ARG A 30 2.62 19.26 20.67
CA ARG A 30 2.32 18.66 19.36
C ARG A 30 1.43 17.47 19.68
N SER A 31 0.12 17.62 19.56
CA SER A 31 -0.73 16.49 19.25
C SER A 31 -0.22 15.95 17.92
N LEU A 32 0.67 14.95 17.95
CA LEU A 32 0.69 13.99 16.87
C LEU A 32 -0.69 13.35 16.94
N GLU A 33 -1.59 13.80 16.07
CA GLU A 33 -2.82 13.09 15.83
C GLU A 33 -2.41 11.68 15.39
N SER A 34 -2.46 10.72 16.32
CA SER A 34 -2.23 9.32 16.01
C SER A 34 -3.41 8.90 15.16
N THR A 35 -3.27 9.01 13.84
CA THR A 35 -4.27 8.50 12.89
C THR A 35 -4.51 7.03 13.22
N PRO A 36 -5.78 6.59 13.28
CA PRO A 36 -6.11 5.25 13.75
C PRO A 36 -5.75 4.19 12.73
N GLU A 37 -5.36 3.02 13.23
CA GLU A 37 -5.10 1.80 12.45
C GLU A 37 -6.29 0.85 12.58
N LEU A 38 -6.68 0.20 11.48
CA LEU A 38 -7.71 -0.83 11.46
C LEU A 38 -7.21 -2.09 10.76
N SER A 39 -7.40 -3.24 11.41
CA SER A 39 -7.05 -4.55 10.87
C SER A 39 -8.23 -5.51 11.03
N PHE A 40 -8.66 -6.09 9.92
CA PHE A 40 -9.63 -7.17 9.83
C PHE A 40 -8.89 -8.39 9.27
N ARG A 41 -8.89 -9.50 10.00
CA ARG A 41 -8.18 -10.73 9.61
C ARG A 41 -9.09 -11.94 9.75
N GLU A 42 -9.08 -12.79 8.73
CA GLU A 42 -9.83 -14.05 8.68
C GLU A 42 -11.32 -13.87 9.02
N ILE A 43 -11.85 -12.68 8.70
CA ILE A 43 -13.22 -12.30 9.03
C ILE A 43 -14.18 -12.82 7.95
N THR A 44 -15.38 -13.21 8.38
CA THR A 44 -16.42 -13.55 7.41
C THR A 44 -16.80 -12.31 6.62
N PRO A 45 -17.19 -12.47 5.35
CA PRO A 45 -17.39 -11.32 4.51
C PRO A 45 -18.53 -10.41 5.01
N ASP A 46 -19.65 -10.96 5.49
CA ASP A 46 -20.78 -10.16 5.99
C ASP A 46 -20.42 -9.36 7.25
N ALA A 47 -19.61 -9.94 8.14
CA ALA A 47 -19.11 -9.24 9.32
C ALA A 47 -18.15 -8.11 8.94
N LEU A 48 -17.34 -8.30 7.89
CA LEU A 48 -16.48 -7.25 7.35
C LEU A 48 -17.30 -6.08 6.80
N ASP A 49 -18.33 -6.35 6.00
CA ASP A 49 -19.18 -5.30 5.42
C ASP A 49 -19.88 -4.51 6.53
N ALA A 50 -20.44 -5.21 7.52
CA ALA A 50 -21.08 -4.59 8.68
C ALA A 50 -20.09 -3.74 9.49
N ALA A 51 -18.87 -4.24 9.71
CA ALA A 51 -17.83 -3.50 10.42
C ALA A 51 -17.40 -2.25 9.65
N LEU A 52 -17.11 -2.37 8.35
CA LEU A 52 -16.73 -1.24 7.48
C LEU A 52 -17.84 -0.19 7.39
N ALA A 53 -19.11 -0.58 7.44
CA ALA A 53 -20.24 0.34 7.49
C ALA A 53 -20.31 1.14 8.80
N GLN A 54 -19.86 0.56 9.91
CA GLN A 54 -19.85 1.22 11.23
C GLN A 54 -18.65 2.15 11.45
N VAL A 55 -17.59 2.04 10.62
CA VAL A 55 -16.42 2.91 10.74
C VAL A 55 -16.77 4.31 10.24
N ALA A 56 -17.07 5.21 11.19
CA ALA A 56 -17.29 6.64 10.92
C ALA A 56 -15.98 7.43 10.77
N ARG A 57 -14.85 6.89 11.25
CA ARG A 57 -13.54 7.53 11.20
C ARG A 57 -13.00 7.54 9.78
N ARG A 58 -12.38 8.66 9.39
CA ARG A 58 -11.67 8.82 8.12
C ARG A 58 -10.19 9.03 8.39
N GLU A 59 -9.41 9.01 7.32
CA GLU A 59 -7.99 9.36 7.35
C GLU A 59 -7.13 8.40 8.19
N LEU A 60 -7.33 7.10 7.99
CA LEU A 60 -6.57 6.07 8.68
C LEU A 60 -5.06 6.16 8.36
N SER A 61 -4.20 5.74 9.30
CA SER A 61 -2.80 5.44 8.97
C SER A 61 -2.70 4.13 8.21
N LEU A 62 -3.45 3.12 8.67
CA LEU A 62 -3.39 1.77 8.13
C LEU A 62 -4.78 1.17 8.04
N LEU A 63 -5.06 0.55 6.90
CA LEU A 63 -6.19 -0.34 6.71
C LEU A 63 -5.67 -1.69 6.20
N HIS A 64 -5.87 -2.73 6.99
CA HIS A 64 -5.52 -4.10 6.62
C HIS A 64 -6.78 -4.94 6.60
N ILE A 65 -7.09 -5.53 5.46
CA ILE A 65 -8.23 -6.42 5.27
C ILE A 65 -7.69 -7.73 4.72
N ASP A 66 -7.93 -8.82 5.44
CA ASP A 66 -7.61 -10.18 5.04
C ASP A 66 -8.88 -11.02 5.16
N VAL A 67 -9.51 -11.32 4.03
CA VAL A 67 -10.70 -12.17 3.96
C VAL A 67 -10.25 -13.63 3.94
N SER A 68 -10.85 -14.45 4.81
CA SER A 68 -10.52 -15.89 4.90
C SER A 68 -10.56 -16.56 3.53
N THR A 69 -9.63 -17.48 3.29
CA THR A 69 -9.52 -18.24 2.04
C THR A 69 -10.70 -19.18 1.79
N GLU A 70 -11.50 -19.43 2.83
CA GLU A 70 -12.75 -20.19 2.77
C GLU A 70 -13.88 -19.42 2.08
N HIS A 71 -13.70 -18.10 1.87
CA HIS A 71 -14.71 -17.24 1.30
C HIS A 71 -14.28 -16.65 -0.04
N VAL A 72 -15.12 -16.87 -1.04
CA VAL A 72 -14.97 -16.32 -2.39
C VAL A 72 -15.64 -14.95 -2.46
N CYS A 73 -14.93 -13.97 -3.01
CA CYS A 73 -15.38 -12.60 -3.24
C CYS A 73 -15.72 -12.41 -4.72
N SER A 74 -16.94 -11.96 -5.00
CA SER A 74 -17.28 -11.50 -6.35
C SER A 74 -16.59 -10.19 -6.70
N ALA A 75 -16.51 -9.87 -8.00
CA ALA A 75 -15.99 -8.61 -8.49
C ALA A 75 -16.73 -7.40 -7.91
N ALA A 76 -18.06 -7.48 -7.83
CA ALA A 76 -18.91 -6.43 -7.25
C ALA A 76 -18.57 -6.17 -5.77
N ARG A 77 -18.24 -7.24 -5.04
CA ARG A 77 -17.84 -7.14 -3.64
C ARG A 77 -16.46 -6.50 -3.50
N LEU A 78 -15.48 -6.92 -4.30
CA LEU A 78 -14.15 -6.29 -4.28
C LEU A 78 -14.24 -4.81 -4.63
N ALA A 79 -15.03 -4.43 -5.64
CA ALA A 79 -15.29 -3.04 -5.98
C ALA A 79 -15.87 -2.27 -4.77
N SER A 80 -16.81 -2.88 -4.04
CA SER A 80 -17.39 -2.29 -2.82
C SER A 80 -16.36 -2.14 -1.69
N LEU A 81 -15.48 -3.12 -1.49
CA LEU A 81 -14.40 -3.06 -0.50
C LEU A 81 -13.38 -1.98 -0.84
N LEU A 82 -12.99 -1.86 -2.11
CA LEU A 82 -12.09 -0.81 -2.58
C LEU A 82 -12.72 0.57 -2.41
N ALA A 83 -14.00 0.72 -2.74
CA ALA A 83 -14.73 1.97 -2.52
C ALA A 83 -14.83 2.34 -1.03
N ALA A 84 -15.08 1.36 -0.16
CA ALA A 84 -15.06 1.55 1.29
C ALA A 84 -13.67 1.95 1.78
N ALA A 85 -12.61 1.29 1.31
CA ALA A 85 -11.23 1.65 1.64
C ALA A 85 -10.91 3.08 1.19
N ALA A 86 -11.32 3.48 -0.02
CA ALA A 86 -11.09 4.84 -0.54
C ALA A 86 -11.76 5.90 0.35
N ARG A 87 -13.00 5.63 0.80
CA ARG A 87 -13.72 6.49 1.76
C ARG A 87 -12.99 6.65 3.09
N LEU A 88 -12.32 5.59 3.56
CA LEU A 88 -11.53 5.60 4.79
C LEU A 88 -10.17 6.30 4.62
N ALA A 89 -9.75 6.55 3.37
CA ALA A 89 -8.56 7.31 2.99
C ALA A 89 -7.28 6.90 3.76
N PRO A 90 -6.90 5.61 3.77
CA PRO A 90 -5.72 5.14 4.49
C PRO A 90 -4.42 5.66 3.88
N VAL A 91 -3.37 5.78 4.72
CA VAL A 91 -1.99 6.01 4.25
C VAL A 91 -1.35 4.70 3.76
N VAL A 92 -1.63 3.59 4.44
CA VAL A 92 -1.20 2.24 4.06
C VAL A 92 -2.42 1.35 3.88
N LEU A 93 -2.57 0.76 2.70
CA LEU A 93 -3.64 -0.19 2.41
C LEU A 93 -3.05 -1.58 2.16
N THR A 94 -3.60 -2.59 2.84
CA THR A 94 -3.42 -3.99 2.48
C THR A 94 -4.78 -4.64 2.34
N LEU A 95 -5.02 -5.26 1.19
CA LEU A 95 -6.25 -6.00 0.92
C LEU A 95 -5.89 -7.37 0.36
N LYS A 96 -6.38 -8.43 1.01
CA LYS A 96 -6.25 -9.80 0.54
C LYS A 96 -7.63 -10.44 0.41
N VAL A 97 -7.95 -10.90 -0.80
CA VAL A 97 -9.24 -11.52 -1.12
C VAL A 97 -9.06 -12.62 -2.15
N TRP A 98 -9.86 -13.69 -2.01
CA TRP A 98 -9.97 -14.75 -2.99
C TRP A 98 -11.15 -14.47 -3.91
N GLY A 99 -10.89 -14.25 -5.19
CA GLY A 99 -11.93 -13.92 -6.14
C GLY A 99 -12.66 -15.13 -6.72
N ASP A 100 -13.90 -14.90 -7.15
CA ASP A 100 -14.68 -15.86 -7.90
C ASP A 100 -14.03 -16.14 -9.26
N VAL A 101 -13.83 -17.42 -9.55
CA VAL A 101 -13.28 -17.90 -10.83
C VAL A 101 -14.15 -17.43 -12.00
N ASN A 102 -15.46 -17.25 -11.81
CA ASN A 102 -16.37 -16.78 -12.83
C ASN A 102 -16.18 -15.30 -13.18
N ASP A 103 -15.58 -14.52 -12.28
CA ASP A 103 -15.43 -13.06 -12.40
C ASP A 103 -14.05 -12.63 -12.93
N GLN A 104 -13.22 -13.59 -13.37
CA GLN A 104 -11.83 -13.36 -13.80
C GLN A 104 -11.65 -12.34 -14.92
N LEU A 105 -12.66 -12.16 -15.75
CA LEU A 105 -12.62 -11.26 -16.91
C LEU A 105 -13.33 -9.93 -16.62
N ILE A 106 -13.90 -9.76 -15.44
CA ILE A 106 -14.59 -8.53 -15.05
C ILE A 106 -13.55 -7.52 -14.58
N ASP A 107 -13.54 -6.37 -15.24
CA ASP A 107 -12.68 -5.25 -14.87
C ASP A 107 -13.16 -4.60 -13.57
N ILE A 108 -12.27 -4.53 -12.60
CA ILE A 108 -12.51 -3.89 -11.30
C ILE A 108 -11.60 -2.68 -11.21
N GLU A 109 -12.20 -1.51 -11.25
CA GLU A 109 -11.46 -0.25 -11.13
C GLU A 109 -10.90 -0.10 -9.72
N VAL A 110 -9.60 0.20 -9.64
CA VAL A 110 -8.96 0.61 -8.39
C VAL A 110 -9.24 2.10 -8.16
N PRO A 111 -9.93 2.49 -7.07
CA PRO A 111 -10.24 3.88 -6.79
C PRO A 111 -8.99 4.70 -6.48
N LEU A 112 -9.10 6.02 -6.62
CA LEU A 112 -8.04 6.95 -6.26
C LEU A 112 -7.85 7.02 -4.75
N PHE A 113 -6.63 6.73 -4.29
CA PHE A 113 -6.25 6.85 -2.88
C PHE A 113 -5.33 8.06 -2.67
N HIS A 114 -5.92 9.24 -2.46
CA HIS A 114 -5.17 10.51 -2.40
C HIS A 114 -4.14 10.59 -1.25
N ARG A 115 -4.31 9.83 -0.17
CA ARG A 115 -3.40 9.79 0.98
C ARG A 115 -2.48 8.57 0.99
N ALA A 116 -2.75 7.57 0.16
CA ALA A 116 -2.02 6.31 0.25
C ALA A 116 -0.61 6.45 -0.30
N THR A 117 0.37 6.17 0.53
CA THR A 117 1.78 6.07 0.14
C THR A 117 2.17 4.63 -0.19
N SER A 118 1.43 3.65 0.35
CA SER A 118 1.65 2.22 0.08
C SER A 118 0.33 1.48 -0.10
N ILE A 119 0.23 0.73 -1.19
CA ILE A 119 -0.93 -0.13 -1.50
C ILE A 119 -0.42 -1.54 -1.80
N LYS A 120 -0.97 -2.52 -1.09
CA LYS A 120 -0.78 -3.95 -1.35
C LYS A 120 -2.12 -4.61 -1.63
N LEU A 121 -2.29 -5.12 -2.85
CA LEU A 121 -3.50 -5.80 -3.31
C LEU A 121 -3.15 -7.25 -3.64
N VAL A 122 -3.76 -8.18 -2.94
CA VAL A 122 -3.67 -9.61 -3.21
C VAL A 122 -5.07 -10.09 -3.56
N ALA A 123 -5.36 -10.22 -4.86
CA ALA A 123 -6.69 -10.52 -5.36
C ALA A 123 -6.62 -11.70 -6.33
N TRP A 124 -6.84 -12.92 -5.83
CA TRP A 124 -6.82 -14.10 -6.70
C TRP A 124 -8.00 -14.08 -7.67
N ASN A 125 -7.78 -14.50 -8.92
CA ASN A 125 -8.82 -14.71 -9.93
C ASN A 125 -9.61 -13.45 -10.32
N LEU A 126 -9.04 -12.26 -10.18
CA LEU A 126 -9.71 -11.01 -10.56
C LEU A 126 -8.85 -10.18 -11.51
N LYS A 127 -9.46 -9.20 -12.16
CA LYS A 127 -8.77 -8.25 -13.02
C LYS A 127 -8.92 -6.84 -12.47
N LEU A 128 -7.78 -6.24 -12.12
CA LEU A 128 -7.71 -4.89 -11.58
C LEU A 128 -7.28 -3.92 -12.68
N THR A 129 -8.03 -2.84 -12.83
CA THR A 129 -7.75 -1.78 -13.79
C THR A 129 -7.51 -0.44 -13.10
N PRO A 130 -6.72 0.45 -13.72
CA PRO A 130 -6.64 1.84 -13.29
C PRO A 130 -8.03 2.49 -13.26
N PRO A 131 -8.24 3.53 -12.43
CA PRO A 131 -9.51 4.24 -12.40
C PRO A 131 -9.82 4.82 -13.78
N ALA A 132 -11.08 4.74 -14.22
CA ALA A 132 -11.51 5.31 -15.50
C ALA A 132 -11.36 6.84 -15.55
N GLN A 133 -11.44 7.48 -14.38
CA GLN A 133 -11.26 8.91 -14.24
C GLN A 133 -9.80 9.31 -14.44
N SER A 134 -9.55 10.50 -15.01
CA SER A 134 -8.19 10.99 -15.27
C SER A 134 -7.42 11.46 -14.02
N GLY A 135 -7.70 10.87 -12.87
CA GLY A 135 -7.00 11.19 -11.62
C GLY A 135 -5.69 10.44 -11.49
N GLU A 136 -4.83 10.98 -10.64
CA GLU A 136 -3.52 10.43 -10.30
C GLU A 136 -3.48 10.01 -8.83
N TYR A 137 -2.51 9.16 -8.49
CA TYR A 137 -2.13 8.81 -7.13
C TYR A 137 -0.95 9.69 -6.71
N PRO A 138 -1.20 10.90 -6.18
CA PRO A 138 -0.19 11.96 -6.09
C PRO A 138 0.95 11.65 -5.11
N VAL A 139 0.71 10.76 -4.14
CA VAL A 139 1.63 10.44 -3.05
C VAL A 139 2.01 8.96 -2.98
N LEU A 140 1.52 8.13 -3.91
CA LEU A 140 1.78 6.70 -3.89
C LEU A 140 3.24 6.41 -4.24
N GLN A 141 3.94 5.76 -3.32
CA GLN A 141 5.36 5.43 -3.40
C GLN A 141 5.61 3.93 -3.58
N SER A 142 4.70 3.09 -3.08
CA SER A 142 4.81 1.64 -3.14
C SER A 142 3.49 1.02 -3.60
N LEU A 143 3.58 0.18 -4.64
CA LEU A 143 2.47 -0.60 -5.16
C LEU A 143 2.89 -2.06 -5.26
N SER A 144 2.15 -2.94 -4.60
CA SER A 144 2.33 -4.38 -4.64
C SER A 144 1.03 -5.03 -5.09
N VAL A 145 1.06 -5.76 -6.20
CA VAL A 145 -0.12 -6.39 -6.79
C VAL A 145 0.17 -7.87 -6.98
N SER A 146 -0.72 -8.72 -6.44
CA SER A 146 -0.52 -10.17 -6.42
C SER A 146 -1.79 -10.91 -6.81
N GLY A 147 -1.66 -11.93 -7.65
CA GLY A 147 -2.71 -12.91 -7.92
C GLY A 147 -3.82 -12.48 -8.89
N CYS A 148 -3.78 -11.25 -9.39
CA CYS A 148 -4.74 -10.73 -10.37
C CYS A 148 -4.06 -10.35 -11.69
N LEU A 149 -4.87 -10.27 -12.74
CA LEU A 149 -4.49 -9.54 -13.96
C LEU A 149 -4.46 -8.05 -13.66
N PHE A 150 -3.44 -7.34 -14.14
CA PHE A 150 -3.23 -5.94 -13.82
C PHE A 150 -2.62 -5.17 -14.99
N ASP A 151 -3.25 -4.06 -15.40
CA ASP A 151 -2.64 -3.13 -16.38
C ASP A 151 -1.57 -2.28 -15.69
N THR A 152 -0.34 -2.79 -15.69
CA THR A 152 0.83 -2.12 -15.12
C THR A 152 1.09 -0.78 -15.81
N SER A 153 0.97 -0.72 -17.14
CA SER A 153 1.32 0.46 -17.93
C SER A 153 0.35 1.63 -17.68
N GLY A 154 -0.94 1.33 -17.57
CA GLY A 154 -1.97 2.31 -17.24
C GLY A 154 -1.81 2.82 -15.82
N MET A 155 -1.48 1.94 -14.86
CA MET A 155 -1.32 2.35 -13.46
C MET A 155 -0.07 3.19 -13.22
N ILE A 156 1.08 2.79 -13.76
CA ILE A 156 2.35 3.51 -13.57
C ILE A 156 2.23 4.96 -14.04
N ARG A 157 1.56 5.20 -15.17
CA ARG A 157 1.29 6.55 -15.69
C ARG A 157 0.48 7.44 -14.75
N ARG A 158 -0.28 6.86 -13.81
CA ARG A 158 -1.06 7.59 -12.81
C ARG A 158 -0.31 7.79 -11.50
N CYS A 159 0.90 7.27 -11.34
CA CYS A 159 1.63 7.28 -10.07
C CYS A 159 2.96 8.05 -10.20
N PRO A 160 2.94 9.40 -10.20
CA PRO A 160 4.12 10.23 -10.46
C PRO A 160 5.22 10.16 -9.39
N ARG A 161 4.96 9.48 -8.27
CA ARG A 161 5.92 9.30 -7.16
C ARG A 161 6.23 7.84 -6.85
N LEU A 162 5.82 6.92 -7.72
CA LEU A 162 5.99 5.49 -7.49
C LEU A 162 7.48 5.13 -7.51
N ARG A 163 7.97 4.54 -6.43
CA ARG A 163 9.36 4.10 -6.26
C ARG A 163 9.49 2.59 -6.23
N VAL A 164 8.52 1.89 -5.66
CA VAL A 164 8.52 0.44 -5.53
C VAL A 164 7.32 -0.14 -6.26
N LEU A 165 7.59 -1.04 -7.20
CA LEU A 165 6.58 -1.83 -7.89
C LEU A 165 6.86 -3.31 -7.69
N GLU A 166 5.91 -4.03 -7.12
CA GLU A 166 5.95 -5.48 -6.95
C GLU A 166 4.78 -6.12 -7.68
N LEU A 167 5.08 -7.11 -8.52
CA LEU A 167 4.12 -7.83 -9.33
C LEU A 167 4.27 -9.32 -9.05
N CYS A 168 3.23 -9.95 -8.50
CA CYS A 168 3.21 -11.39 -8.26
C CYS A 168 2.05 -12.05 -9.03
N SER A 169 2.30 -13.09 -9.82
CA SER A 169 1.21 -13.78 -10.53
C SER A 169 1.42 -15.28 -10.63
N TYR A 170 0.34 -16.03 -10.43
CA TYR A 170 0.34 -17.49 -10.60
C TYR A 170 -0.20 -17.95 -11.96
N LYS A 171 -0.86 -17.07 -12.73
CA LYS A 171 -1.40 -17.37 -14.06
C LYS A 171 -0.47 -16.93 -15.20
N GLY A 172 0.72 -16.45 -14.85
CA GLY A 172 1.62 -15.78 -15.77
C GLY A 172 1.37 -14.28 -15.83
N LEU A 173 2.33 -13.56 -16.37
CA LEU A 173 2.24 -12.14 -16.69
C LEU A 173 2.46 -12.05 -18.21
N GLY A 174 1.69 -11.22 -18.90
CA GLY A 174 1.98 -10.94 -20.31
C GLY A 174 3.30 -10.20 -20.47
N LYS A 175 3.38 -9.34 -21.48
CA LYS A 175 4.52 -8.41 -21.58
C LYS A 175 4.43 -7.36 -20.47
N ILE A 176 5.44 -7.30 -19.62
CA ILE A 176 5.54 -6.31 -18.55
C ILE A 176 6.18 -5.05 -19.13
N VAL A 177 5.44 -3.94 -19.12
CA VAL A 177 5.92 -2.64 -19.61
C VAL A 177 6.03 -1.69 -18.43
N VAL A 178 7.26 -1.20 -18.16
CA VAL A 178 7.59 -0.29 -17.06
C VAL A 178 8.31 0.92 -17.62
N HIS A 179 7.56 1.98 -17.90
CA HIS A 179 8.12 3.28 -18.29
C HIS A 179 7.87 4.28 -17.17
N SER A 180 8.92 4.65 -16.43
CA SER A 180 8.80 5.54 -15.27
C SER A 180 10.14 6.18 -14.91
N GLU A 181 10.14 7.47 -14.62
CA GLU A 181 11.35 8.16 -14.14
C GLU A 181 11.64 7.94 -12.65
N THR A 182 10.66 7.45 -11.87
CA THR A 182 10.73 7.45 -10.40
C THR A 182 10.88 6.08 -9.77
N ILE A 183 10.61 5.01 -10.52
CA ILE A 183 10.70 3.65 -9.98
C ILE A 183 12.16 3.31 -9.69
N GLU A 184 12.44 3.00 -8.43
CA GLU A 184 13.75 2.64 -7.88
C GLU A 184 13.88 1.11 -7.72
N THR A 185 12.78 0.42 -7.40
CA THR A 185 12.72 -1.02 -7.19
C THR A 185 11.59 -1.66 -7.99
N LEU A 186 11.91 -2.70 -8.76
CA LEU A 186 10.97 -3.54 -9.48
C LEU A 186 11.17 -5.01 -9.05
N VAL A 187 10.10 -5.63 -8.56
CA VAL A 187 10.05 -7.06 -8.23
C VAL A 187 8.98 -7.72 -9.08
N VAL A 188 9.35 -8.79 -9.76
CA VAL A 188 8.47 -9.62 -10.57
C VAL A 188 8.65 -11.05 -10.10
N ASP A 189 7.59 -11.62 -9.52
CA ASP A 189 7.54 -13.01 -9.06
C ASP A 189 6.35 -13.71 -9.75
N ALA A 190 6.63 -14.41 -10.82
CA ALA A 190 5.63 -15.09 -11.61
C ALA A 190 5.89 -16.60 -11.62
N THR A 191 5.03 -17.39 -10.97
CA THR A 191 5.10 -18.85 -11.12
C THR A 191 4.64 -19.30 -12.51
N GLY A 192 3.92 -18.44 -13.25
CA GLY A 192 3.53 -18.67 -14.63
C GLY A 192 4.47 -18.02 -15.66
N TRP A 193 4.08 -18.11 -16.94
CA TRP A 193 4.89 -17.60 -18.05
C TRP A 193 4.93 -16.07 -18.09
N VAL A 194 6.10 -15.51 -18.38
CA VAL A 194 6.31 -14.10 -18.72
C VAL A 194 6.65 -14.00 -20.19
N HIS A 195 5.91 -13.16 -20.94
CA HIS A 195 6.11 -13.02 -22.40
C HIS A 195 7.25 -12.05 -22.75
N GLY A 196 7.58 -11.13 -21.84
CA GLY A 196 8.66 -10.20 -22.06
C GLY A 196 8.68 -9.07 -21.06
N ILE A 197 9.78 -8.34 -21.03
CA ILE A 197 10.01 -7.19 -20.14
C ILE A 197 10.51 -6.03 -21.00
N ASP A 198 9.79 -4.92 -20.95
CA ASP A 198 10.23 -3.65 -21.54
C ASP A 198 10.29 -2.60 -20.45
N THR A 199 11.50 -2.20 -20.08
CA THR A 199 11.75 -1.28 -18.98
C THR A 199 12.53 -0.07 -19.45
N VAL A 200 11.96 1.12 -19.24
CA VAL A 200 12.62 2.42 -19.37
C VAL A 200 12.45 3.11 -18.03
N ALA A 201 13.42 2.90 -17.14
CA ALA A 201 13.37 3.40 -15.79
C ALA A 201 14.74 3.92 -15.31
N PRO A 202 15.07 5.19 -15.59
CA PRO A 202 16.37 5.77 -15.26
C PRO A 202 16.77 5.68 -13.79
N ALA A 203 15.81 5.80 -12.87
CA ALA A 203 16.05 5.73 -11.42
C ALA A 203 16.12 4.30 -10.86
N LEU A 204 15.81 3.28 -11.68
CA LEU A 204 15.73 1.90 -11.23
C LEU A 204 17.12 1.41 -10.80
N ASN A 205 17.24 1.04 -9.53
CA ASN A 205 18.49 0.57 -8.92
C ASN A 205 18.42 -0.89 -8.44
N LYS A 206 17.19 -1.43 -8.27
CA LYS A 206 16.97 -2.82 -7.91
C LYS A 206 15.94 -3.46 -8.82
N PHE A 207 16.30 -4.57 -9.44
CA PHE A 207 15.41 -5.41 -10.23
C PHE A 207 15.54 -6.88 -9.80
N THR A 208 14.40 -7.51 -9.54
CA THR A 208 14.28 -8.92 -9.16
C THR A 208 13.24 -9.57 -10.05
N LEU A 209 13.63 -10.64 -10.75
CA LEU A 209 12.78 -11.45 -11.59
C LEU A 209 12.86 -12.92 -11.17
N ASP A 210 11.76 -13.51 -10.74
CA ASP A 210 11.60 -14.96 -10.62
C ASP A 210 10.44 -15.36 -11.54
N ALA A 211 10.71 -16.06 -12.65
CA ALA A 211 9.68 -16.34 -13.64
C ALA A 211 9.96 -17.53 -14.56
N SER A 212 8.93 -18.15 -15.09
CA SER A 212 9.09 -19.03 -16.25
C SER A 212 9.05 -18.22 -17.54
N MET A 213 9.98 -18.42 -18.47
CA MET A 213 10.06 -17.66 -19.72
C MET A 213 9.34 -18.37 -20.87
N GLU A 214 8.46 -17.67 -21.58
CA GLU A 214 7.87 -18.21 -22.81
C GLU A 214 8.93 -18.34 -23.93
N LYS A 215 8.66 -19.17 -24.94
CA LYS A 215 9.59 -19.43 -26.05
C LYS A 215 10.02 -18.17 -26.81
N GLU A 216 9.15 -17.17 -26.89
CA GLU A 216 9.39 -15.88 -27.57
C GLU A 216 9.71 -14.73 -26.59
N PHE A 217 10.23 -15.07 -25.40
CA PHE A 217 10.55 -14.08 -24.39
C PHE A 217 11.51 -13.01 -24.91
N SER A 218 11.10 -11.74 -24.76
CA SER A 218 11.89 -10.58 -25.18
C SER A 218 12.20 -9.66 -24.01
N VAL A 219 13.42 -9.13 -23.98
CA VAL A 219 13.86 -8.16 -22.97
C VAL A 219 14.39 -6.90 -23.64
N SER A 220 13.80 -5.77 -23.27
CA SER A 220 14.27 -4.42 -23.53
C SER A 220 14.45 -3.74 -22.19
N PHE A 221 15.67 -3.32 -21.88
CA PHE A 221 16.00 -2.87 -20.53
C PHE A 221 16.92 -1.65 -20.56
N SER A 222 16.40 -0.53 -20.07
CA SER A 222 17.08 0.76 -19.97
C SER A 222 16.94 1.30 -18.55
N ALA A 223 17.97 1.03 -17.74
CA ALA A 223 18.05 1.44 -16.34
C ALA A 223 19.52 1.75 -15.97
N PRO A 224 20.04 2.94 -16.32
CA PRO A 224 21.44 3.33 -16.08
C PRO A 224 21.87 3.33 -14.61
N MET A 225 20.94 3.47 -13.66
CA MET A 225 21.24 3.47 -12.21
C MET A 225 21.18 2.07 -11.58
N MET A 226 21.09 1.00 -12.38
CA MET A 226 20.96 -0.37 -11.90
C MET A 226 22.15 -0.80 -11.04
N GLN A 227 21.91 -1.23 -9.80
CA GLN A 227 22.93 -1.72 -8.88
C GLN A 227 22.71 -3.19 -8.51
N ASN A 228 21.46 -3.58 -8.27
CA ASN A 228 21.08 -4.92 -7.83
C ASN A 228 20.17 -5.57 -8.87
N LEU A 229 20.76 -6.44 -9.69
CA LEU A 229 20.04 -7.24 -10.67
C LEU A 229 20.05 -8.70 -10.21
N TRP A 230 18.86 -9.26 -10.01
CA TRP A 230 18.69 -10.69 -9.77
C TRP A 230 17.61 -11.25 -10.69
N TRP A 231 17.91 -12.39 -11.31
CA TRP A 231 17.02 -13.10 -12.20
C TRP A 231 17.13 -14.62 -12.00
N SER A 232 15.99 -15.27 -11.84
CA SER A 232 15.82 -16.71 -11.79
C SER A 232 14.77 -17.04 -12.84
N CYS A 233 15.17 -17.80 -13.86
CA CYS A 233 14.25 -18.13 -14.94
C CYS A 233 14.28 -19.60 -15.30
N LEU A 234 13.09 -20.19 -15.37
CA LEU A 234 12.90 -21.55 -15.86
C LEU A 234 12.57 -21.50 -17.35
N CYS A 235 13.47 -22.07 -18.16
CA CYS A 235 13.19 -22.31 -19.56
C CYS A 235 12.44 -23.65 -19.72
N PRO A 236 11.48 -23.76 -20.65
CA PRO A 236 10.92 -25.06 -21.02
C PRO A 236 12.04 -26.00 -21.47
N SER A 237 11.95 -27.29 -21.09
CA SER A 237 12.95 -28.31 -21.42
C SER A 237 13.19 -28.52 -22.93
N GLU A 238 12.34 -27.95 -23.78
CA GLU A 238 12.44 -27.95 -25.24
C GLU A 238 13.40 -26.88 -25.81
N CYS A 239 13.93 -25.97 -24.97
CA CYS A 239 14.92 -24.98 -25.39
C CYS A 239 16.36 -25.52 -25.50
N ARG A 240 16.58 -26.83 -25.33
CA ARG A 240 17.89 -27.48 -25.57
C ARG A 240 18.11 -27.68 -27.08
N GLY A 241 18.36 -26.60 -27.79
CA GLY A 241 18.59 -26.63 -29.23
C GLY A 241 19.05 -25.28 -29.77
N TRP A 242 20.08 -24.70 -29.14
CA TRP A 242 20.88 -23.61 -29.68
C TRP A 242 22.35 -23.90 -29.36
#